data_AF-A0A373FU73-F1
#
_entry.id   AF-A0A373FU73-F1
#
_cell.length_a   1.000
_cell.length_b   1.000
_cell.length_c   1.000
_cell.angle_alpha   90.00
_cell.angle_beta   90.00
_cell.angle_gamma   90.00
#
_symmetry.space_group_name_H-M   'P 1'
#
loop_
_entity.id
_entity.type
_entity.pdbx_description
1 polymer ?
#
loop_
_entity_poly.entity_id
_entity_poly.type
_entity_poly.pdbx_seq_one_letter_code
_entity_poly.pdbx_strand_id
1 'polypeptide(L)'
;MLLPRLAAAALLSASLLTGLAGAAEPLQVPGLSSSSLLNHGDEVLASDQAFVLESLGQSAIKTGANQQQLLQLRWTIAPGYYLYRDQLKLSDAQGQPLALEIPAGETLSDAFFGTVQVFHQTLSVQAPLPPKAEQWPLQLQWQGCAQVGVCYPPQTQTISAQQLGLESAQGTTSLTSAPSSEPGWQQSLALPPSVLIGPLALPTMALAVFLALFLSQWWARRQQLRSGQPVEALLLRATLLGLLAARLTYVGWWWREYLEPLPAGLLQIIDIRDGGFNLWAGLLAALGWALWRSRGQTLLRRGTLQALAAGALILIAAHALRTWTEPQKQPLPALSLVNASAQTVDLRSYQGQPLVINLWATWCPHCRREMPVLAQAQKEHPGVRFVWINQGEDAQAVLRYLQTMQLPPDQVLLDPQQQASQHWRQRGLPSTYFYDGQGRLRSTRMGELSRASLAEHLAGISPLPAP
;
A
#
# COMPACT_ATOMS: atom_id res chain seq x y z
N MET A 1 -12.01 8.86 -74.21
CA MET A 1 -10.86 8.23 -73.52
C MET A 1 -10.81 8.71 -72.08
N LEU A 2 -11.50 8.07 -71.13
CA LEU A 2 -11.31 8.28 -69.68
C LEU A 2 -12.09 7.28 -68.81
N LEU A 3 -12.50 6.12 -69.37
CA LEU A 3 -13.19 5.07 -68.62
C LEU A 3 -12.36 3.84 -68.18
N PRO A 4 -11.07 3.62 -68.53
CA PRO A 4 -10.35 2.46 -68.01
C PRO A 4 -9.53 2.75 -66.72
N ARG A 5 -9.48 3.99 -66.22
CA ARG A 5 -8.67 4.33 -65.03
C ARG A 5 -9.39 4.29 -63.69
N LEU A 6 -10.73 4.18 -63.68
CA LEU A 6 -11.50 4.05 -62.43
C LEU A 6 -11.78 2.60 -62.02
N ALA A 7 -11.66 1.64 -62.95
CA ALA A 7 -11.83 0.22 -62.63
C ALA A 7 -10.59 -0.42 -61.97
N ALA A 8 -9.38 0.13 -62.20
CA ALA A 8 -8.15 -0.36 -61.59
C ALA A 8 -7.96 0.10 -60.13
N ALA A 9 -8.58 1.22 -59.74
CA ALA A 9 -8.51 1.72 -58.35
C ALA A 9 -9.54 1.04 -57.43
N ALA A 10 -10.63 0.50 -57.98
CA ALA A 10 -11.67 -0.18 -57.20
C ALA A 10 -11.37 -1.66 -56.91
N LEU A 11 -10.48 -2.29 -57.69
CA LEU A 11 -10.04 -3.69 -57.46
C LEU A 11 -8.82 -3.80 -56.54
N LEU A 12 -8.13 -2.70 -56.23
CA LEU A 12 -7.05 -2.66 -55.23
C LEU A 12 -7.56 -2.35 -53.80
N SER A 13 -8.82 -1.94 -53.64
CA SER A 13 -9.45 -1.66 -52.35
C SER A 13 -10.24 -2.84 -51.76
N ALA A 14 -10.44 -3.93 -52.51
CA ALA A 14 -11.20 -5.10 -52.05
C ALA A 14 -10.34 -6.30 -51.61
N SER A 15 -9.01 -6.25 -51.80
CA SER A 15 -8.09 -7.30 -51.38
C SER A 15 -7.29 -6.98 -50.10
N LEU A 16 -7.57 -5.85 -49.46
CA LEU A 16 -6.92 -5.43 -48.20
C LEU A 16 -7.83 -5.53 -46.96
N LEU A 17 -9.03 -6.10 -47.10
CA LEU A 17 -10.02 -6.19 -46.02
C LEU A 17 -10.53 -7.61 -45.70
N THR A 18 -9.99 -8.66 -46.34
CA THR A 18 -10.41 -10.06 -46.11
C THR A 18 -9.23 -11.04 -46.04
N GLY A 19 -8.10 -10.62 -45.47
CA GLY A 19 -6.97 -11.51 -45.23
C GLY A 19 -6.22 -11.09 -43.99
N LEU A 20 -6.61 -11.66 -42.84
CA LEU A 20 -5.87 -11.91 -41.58
C LEU A 20 -6.85 -12.01 -40.40
N ALA A 21 -7.82 -12.93 -40.54
CA ALA A 21 -8.53 -13.51 -39.41
C ALA A 21 -8.13 -14.99 -39.37
N GLY A 22 -6.93 -15.25 -38.84
CA GLY A 22 -6.35 -16.58 -38.72
C GLY A 22 -5.10 -16.52 -37.85
N ALA A 23 -5.23 -17.06 -36.63
CA ALA A 23 -4.18 -17.24 -35.63
C ALA A 23 -3.55 -15.94 -35.06
N ALA A 24 -4.33 -15.18 -34.29
CA ALA A 24 -3.75 -14.43 -33.18
C ALA A 24 -3.45 -15.41 -32.04
N GLU A 25 -2.29 -16.05 -32.08
CA GLU A 25 -1.67 -16.53 -30.84
C GLU A 25 -1.42 -15.30 -29.94
N PRO A 26 -1.78 -15.35 -28.65
CA PRO A 26 -1.44 -14.27 -27.76
C PRO A 26 0.08 -14.11 -27.75
N LEU A 27 0.55 -12.88 -27.94
CA LEU A 27 1.94 -12.51 -27.66
C LEU A 27 2.24 -12.88 -26.20
N GLN A 28 2.81 -14.06 -26.01
CA GLN A 28 3.45 -14.47 -24.78
C GLN A 28 4.66 -13.55 -24.61
N VAL A 29 4.50 -12.54 -23.76
CA VAL A 29 5.61 -11.91 -23.08
C VAL A 29 6.45 -13.05 -22.50
N PRO A 30 7.77 -13.13 -22.77
CA PRO A 30 8.60 -14.13 -22.09
C PRO A 30 8.38 -13.92 -20.61
N GLY A 31 7.79 -14.92 -19.95
CA GLY A 31 7.76 -14.94 -18.51
C GLY A 31 9.21 -14.79 -18.05
N LEU A 32 9.44 -13.89 -17.10
CA LEU A 32 10.60 -14.00 -16.23
C LEU A 32 10.41 -15.26 -15.40
N SER A 33 10.51 -16.43 -16.05
CA SER A 33 10.83 -17.69 -15.41
C SER A 33 12.30 -17.58 -15.02
N SER A 34 12.53 -17.03 -13.83
CA SER A 34 13.78 -17.21 -13.08
C SER A 34 13.85 -18.66 -12.64
N SER A 35 14.06 -19.56 -13.59
CA SER A 35 14.21 -20.99 -13.34
C SER A 35 15.21 -21.54 -14.33
N SER A 36 16.46 -21.11 -14.18
CA SER A 36 17.69 -21.80 -14.58
C SER A 36 18.78 -20.76 -14.73
N LEU A 37 19.44 -20.41 -13.63
CA LEU A 37 20.83 -19.93 -13.56
C LEU A 37 21.16 -19.54 -12.11
N LEU A 38 20.88 -20.43 -11.14
CA LEU A 38 21.57 -20.43 -9.86
C LEU A 38 21.93 -21.87 -9.53
N ASN A 39 23.23 -22.09 -9.41
CA ASN A 39 23.85 -23.34 -9.03
C ASN A 39 23.41 -23.68 -7.59
N HIS A 40 23.15 -24.97 -7.35
CA HIS A 40 22.70 -25.53 -6.07
C HIS A 40 23.66 -25.22 -4.91
N GLY A 41 23.08 -24.71 -3.82
CA GLY A 41 23.70 -24.55 -2.51
C GLY A 41 23.23 -23.24 -1.87
N ASP A 42 22.38 -23.33 -0.85
CA ASP A 42 21.98 -22.23 0.06
C ASP A 42 20.76 -21.36 -0.33
N GLU A 43 19.73 -21.93 -0.96
CA GLU A 43 18.39 -21.30 -0.95
C GLU A 43 17.62 -21.74 0.30
N VAL A 44 17.41 -20.79 1.21
CA VAL A 44 16.63 -21.01 2.45
C VAL A 44 15.15 -21.09 2.07
N LEU A 45 14.50 -22.21 2.40
CA LEU A 45 13.10 -22.48 2.06
C LEU A 45 12.15 -21.54 2.82
N ALA A 46 10.98 -21.27 2.26
CA ALA A 46 9.92 -20.57 2.99
C ALA A 46 9.36 -21.46 4.12
N SER A 47 8.76 -20.86 5.17
CA SER A 47 8.31 -21.61 6.37
C SER A 47 7.27 -22.70 6.06
N ASP A 48 6.38 -22.44 5.10
CA ASP A 48 5.33 -23.37 4.65
C ASP A 48 5.89 -24.54 3.83
N GLN A 49 7.05 -24.35 3.20
CA GLN A 49 7.80 -25.40 2.49
C GLN A 49 8.75 -26.17 3.43
N ALA A 50 9.31 -25.48 4.43
CA ALA A 50 10.23 -26.07 5.40
C ALA A 50 9.51 -26.93 6.44
N PHE A 51 8.28 -26.55 6.84
CA PHE A 51 7.48 -27.20 7.88
C PHE A 51 6.07 -27.49 7.38
N VAL A 52 5.91 -28.56 6.60
CA VAL A 52 4.63 -28.94 6.01
C VAL A 52 3.79 -29.69 7.05
N LEU A 53 2.73 -29.06 7.55
CA LEU A 53 1.70 -29.75 8.33
C LEU A 53 0.82 -30.58 7.38
N GLU A 54 0.65 -31.87 7.67
CA GLU A 54 -0.26 -32.75 6.93
C GLU A 54 -1.71 -32.24 7.05
N SER A 55 -2.50 -32.44 6.00
CA SER A 55 -3.87 -31.90 5.95
C SER A 55 -4.69 -32.35 7.16
N LEU A 56 -5.43 -31.41 7.77
CA LEU A 56 -6.30 -31.69 8.91
C LEU A 56 -7.39 -32.73 8.58
N GLY A 57 -7.78 -32.87 7.30
CA GLY A 57 -8.69 -33.93 6.85
C GLY A 57 -8.07 -35.33 6.77
N GLN A 58 -6.73 -35.42 6.80
CA GLN A 58 -5.96 -36.67 6.89
C GLN A 58 -5.46 -36.92 8.32
N SER A 59 -5.65 -35.96 9.24
CA SER A 59 -5.34 -36.12 10.66
C SER A 59 -6.33 -37.11 11.27
N ALA A 60 -5.83 -38.27 11.67
CA ALA A 60 -6.68 -39.34 12.20
C ALA A 60 -7.21 -38.98 13.59
N ILE A 61 -8.53 -39.13 13.79
CA ILE A 61 -9.12 -39.18 15.12
C ILE A 61 -8.95 -40.60 15.66
N LYS A 62 -8.11 -40.77 16.67
CA LYS A 62 -7.89 -42.07 17.33
C LYS A 62 -8.70 -42.13 18.62
N THR A 63 -9.34 -43.27 18.86
CA THR A 63 -9.99 -43.53 20.16
C THR A 63 -8.94 -44.08 21.12
N GLY A 64 -8.53 -43.27 22.10
CA GLY A 64 -7.60 -43.68 23.15
C GLY A 64 -8.23 -44.70 24.11
N ALA A 65 -7.41 -45.26 25.01
CA ALA A 65 -7.79 -46.33 25.94
C ALA A 65 -9.00 -46.00 26.85
N ASN A 66 -9.36 -44.72 26.99
CA ASN A 66 -10.49 -44.22 27.79
C ASN A 66 -11.71 -43.77 26.96
N GLN A 67 -11.87 -44.25 25.71
CA GLN A 67 -12.88 -43.74 24.76
C GLN A 67 -12.75 -42.24 24.39
N GLN A 68 -11.64 -41.59 24.75
CA GLN A 68 -11.38 -40.21 24.40
C GLN A 68 -10.88 -40.11 22.95
N GLN A 69 -11.44 -39.16 22.19
CA GLN A 69 -11.00 -38.86 20.84
C GLN A 69 -9.70 -38.04 20.88
N LEU A 70 -8.66 -38.54 20.23
CA LEU A 70 -7.33 -37.92 20.14
C LEU A 70 -7.12 -37.43 18.70
N LEU A 71 -6.71 -36.18 18.56
CA LEU A 71 -6.27 -35.58 17.31
C LEU A 71 -4.79 -35.88 17.10
N GLN A 72 -4.45 -36.53 15.97
CA GLN A 72 -3.06 -36.75 15.58
C GLN A 72 -2.62 -35.69 14.56
N LEU A 73 -1.65 -34.86 14.94
CA LEU A 73 -1.01 -33.86 14.07
C LEU A 73 0.34 -34.40 13.58
N ARG A 74 0.67 -34.15 12.31
CA ARG A 74 1.92 -34.60 11.70
C ARG A 74 2.56 -33.50 10.87
N TRP A 75 3.86 -33.29 11.09
CA TRP A 75 4.70 -32.41 10.28
C TRP A 75 5.71 -33.22 9.48
N THR A 76 5.95 -32.78 8.25
CA THR A 76 7.11 -33.12 7.43
C THR A 76 8.06 -31.93 7.41
N ILE A 77 9.29 -32.13 7.85
CA ILE A 77 10.31 -31.10 8.03
C ILE A 77 11.38 -31.31 6.96
N ALA A 78 11.67 -30.27 6.18
CA ALA A 78 12.65 -30.34 5.10
C ALA A 78 14.08 -30.66 5.64
N PRO A 79 14.94 -31.29 4.83
CA PRO A 79 16.34 -31.53 5.20
C PRO A 79 17.06 -30.22 5.53
N GLY A 80 17.80 -30.20 6.65
CA GLY A 80 18.49 -29.00 7.13
C GLY A 80 17.63 -28.07 7.99
N TYR A 81 16.41 -28.47 8.38
CA TYR A 81 15.50 -27.71 9.24
C TYR A 81 15.10 -28.51 10.49
N TYR A 82 14.64 -27.80 11.53
CA TYR A 82 14.14 -28.38 12.77
C TYR A 82 13.01 -27.58 13.41
N LEU A 83 12.13 -28.27 14.15
CA LEU A 83 11.08 -27.68 14.99
C LEU A 83 11.47 -27.73 16.46
N TYR A 84 11.18 -26.67 17.22
CA TYR A 84 11.42 -26.63 18.67
C TYR A 84 10.30 -27.30 19.45
N ARG A 85 10.64 -28.25 20.33
CA ARG A 85 9.68 -28.93 21.21
C ARG A 85 8.85 -27.95 22.04
N ASP A 86 9.50 -26.98 22.68
CA ASP A 86 8.85 -26.09 23.65
C ASP A 86 8.07 -24.94 22.98
N GLN A 87 8.17 -24.81 21.66
CA GLN A 87 7.40 -23.83 20.87
C GLN A 87 6.18 -24.45 20.18
N LEU A 88 5.94 -25.76 20.33
CA LEU A 88 4.68 -26.37 19.94
C LEU A 88 3.63 -26.13 21.03
N LYS A 89 2.58 -25.37 20.68
CA LYS A 89 1.48 -25.04 21.60
C LYS A 89 0.15 -25.27 20.92
N LEU A 90 -0.83 -25.74 21.69
CA LEU A 90 -2.21 -25.86 21.27
C LEU A 90 -3.08 -25.21 22.35
N SER A 91 -3.99 -24.34 21.96
CA SER A 91 -4.93 -23.69 22.88
C SER A 91 -6.36 -23.71 22.35
N ASP A 92 -7.34 -23.68 23.25
CA ASP A 92 -8.75 -23.53 22.89
C ASP A 92 -9.11 -22.08 22.51
N ALA A 93 -10.37 -21.87 22.14
CA ALA A 93 -10.90 -20.55 21.79
C ALA A 93 -10.83 -19.52 22.93
N GLN A 94 -10.77 -19.97 24.19
CA GLN A 94 -10.60 -19.13 25.37
C GLN A 94 -9.11 -18.89 25.70
N GLY A 95 -8.18 -19.45 24.93
CA GLY A 95 -6.74 -19.35 25.16
C GLY A 95 -6.22 -20.26 26.26
N GLN A 96 -6.99 -21.26 26.71
CA GLN A 96 -6.51 -22.27 27.66
C GLN A 96 -5.63 -23.30 26.92
N PRO A 97 -4.43 -23.63 27.44
CA PRO A 97 -3.53 -24.58 26.79
C PRO A 97 -4.08 -26.02 26.90
N LEU A 98 -4.08 -26.74 25.78
CA LEU A 98 -4.37 -28.17 25.72
C LEU A 98 -3.07 -28.95 25.87
N ALA A 99 -3.12 -30.06 26.61
CA ALA A 99 -1.97 -30.93 26.80
C ALA A 99 -1.61 -31.62 25.47
N LEU A 100 -0.36 -31.45 25.03
CA LEU A 100 0.20 -32.11 23.85
C LEU A 100 1.09 -33.27 24.29
N GLU A 101 0.83 -34.46 23.79
CA GLU A 101 1.72 -35.61 23.92
C GLU A 101 2.81 -35.53 22.83
N ILE A 102 3.91 -34.85 23.17
CA ILE A 102 5.06 -34.66 22.29
C ILE A 102 6.14 -35.69 22.63
N PRO A 103 6.68 -36.45 21.65
CA PRO A 103 7.76 -37.40 21.89
C PRO A 103 9.04 -36.72 22.41
N ALA A 104 10.00 -37.51 22.90
CA ALA A 104 11.31 -36.98 23.26
C ALA A 104 12.05 -36.51 22.00
N GLY A 105 12.58 -35.29 22.01
CA GLY A 105 13.33 -34.72 20.88
C GLY A 105 14.85 -34.91 21.01
N GLU A 106 15.56 -34.62 19.93
CA GLU A 106 17.02 -34.57 19.93
C GLU A 106 17.49 -33.31 20.65
N THR A 107 18.56 -33.42 21.45
CA THR A 107 19.09 -32.26 22.18
C THR A 107 20.03 -31.48 21.28
N LEU A 108 19.69 -30.21 21.02
CA LEU A 108 20.49 -29.27 20.26
C LEU A 108 20.88 -28.10 21.17
N SER A 109 22.16 -27.71 21.14
CA SER A 109 22.63 -26.50 21.81
C SER A 109 22.61 -25.36 20.81
N ASP A 110 21.62 -24.48 20.91
CA ASP A 110 21.43 -23.33 20.04
C ASP A 110 21.97 -22.05 20.70
N ALA A 111 22.52 -21.13 19.90
CA ALA A 111 23.14 -19.90 20.39
C ALA A 111 22.12 -18.88 20.96
N PHE A 112 20.84 -18.98 20.62
CA PHE A 112 19.78 -18.07 21.04
C PHE A 112 18.97 -18.62 22.22
N PHE A 113 18.74 -19.92 22.29
CA PHE A 113 17.86 -20.54 23.30
C PHE A 113 18.56 -21.50 24.26
N GLY A 114 19.87 -21.71 24.12
CA GLY A 114 20.63 -22.65 24.95
C GLY A 114 20.35 -24.11 24.59
N THR A 115 20.31 -24.99 25.60
CA THR A 115 20.03 -26.43 25.38
C THR A 115 18.54 -26.66 25.21
N VAL A 116 18.13 -27.00 23.99
CA VAL A 116 16.73 -27.19 23.59
C VAL A 116 16.52 -28.57 22.97
N GLN A 117 15.29 -29.07 23.01
CA GLN A 117 14.91 -30.27 22.27
C GLN A 117 14.28 -29.90 20.93
N VAL A 118 14.74 -30.55 19.87
CA VAL A 118 14.33 -30.29 18.50
C VAL A 118 13.94 -31.57 17.75
N PHE A 119 13.21 -31.42 16.65
CA PHE A 119 12.80 -32.52 15.79
C PHE A 119 13.23 -32.25 14.34
N HIS A 120 13.74 -33.29 13.69
CA HIS A 120 14.12 -33.29 12.28
C HIS A 120 13.24 -34.27 11.49
N GLN A 121 13.11 -34.04 10.18
CA GLN A 121 12.43 -34.90 9.19
C GLN A 121 10.92 -35.06 9.40
N THR A 122 10.47 -35.61 10.53
CA THR A 122 9.03 -35.79 10.82
C THR A 122 8.74 -35.64 12.31
N LEU A 123 7.61 -35.03 12.63
CA LEU A 123 7.09 -34.92 14.00
C LEU A 123 5.64 -35.36 14.02
N SER A 124 5.26 -36.23 14.95
CA SER A 124 3.86 -36.58 15.20
C SER A 124 3.52 -36.34 16.67
N VAL A 125 2.43 -35.60 16.89
CA VAL A 125 1.95 -35.17 18.21
C VAL A 125 0.49 -35.55 18.35
N GLN A 126 0.08 -35.94 19.56
CA GLN A 126 -1.30 -36.26 19.87
C GLN A 126 -1.87 -35.24 20.86
N ALA A 127 -3.12 -34.85 20.65
CA ALA A 127 -3.83 -33.91 21.52
C ALA A 127 -5.25 -34.44 21.82
N PRO A 128 -5.75 -34.31 23.07
CA PRO A 128 -7.14 -34.62 23.36
C PRO A 128 -8.06 -33.59 22.69
N LEU A 129 -9.13 -34.07 22.05
CA LEU A 129 -10.14 -33.19 21.48
C LEU A 129 -11.06 -32.64 22.58
N PRO A 130 -11.30 -31.32 22.63
CA PRO A 130 -12.20 -30.75 23.61
C PRO A 130 -13.65 -31.16 23.34
N PRO A 131 -14.39 -31.62 24.36
CA PRO A 131 -15.76 -32.13 24.19
C PRO A 131 -16.81 -31.01 24.07
N LYS A 132 -16.48 -29.77 24.45
CA LYS A 132 -17.42 -28.64 24.44
C LYS A 132 -17.28 -27.79 23.18
N ALA A 133 -18.40 -27.45 22.54
CA ALA A 133 -18.43 -26.60 21.35
C ALA A 133 -17.81 -25.21 21.59
N GLU A 134 -17.93 -24.68 22.80
CA GLU A 134 -17.39 -23.37 23.19
C GLU A 134 -15.86 -23.29 23.08
N GLN A 135 -15.15 -24.42 23.17
CA GLN A 135 -13.69 -24.47 23.14
C GLN A 135 -13.11 -24.40 21.71
N TRP A 136 -13.96 -24.33 20.70
CA TRP A 136 -13.57 -24.23 19.30
C TRP A 136 -13.67 -22.76 18.81
N PRO A 137 -12.80 -22.34 17.87
CA PRO A 137 -11.75 -23.10 17.21
C PRO A 137 -10.45 -23.21 18.03
N LEU A 138 -9.66 -24.25 17.78
CA LEU A 138 -8.34 -24.42 18.40
C LEU A 138 -7.28 -23.61 17.66
N GLN A 139 -6.32 -23.08 18.40
CA GLN A 139 -5.14 -22.41 17.84
C GLN A 139 -3.90 -23.30 18.04
N LEU A 140 -3.36 -23.78 16.93
CA LEU A 140 -2.10 -24.53 16.88
C LEU A 140 -0.97 -23.57 16.54
N GLN A 141 0.07 -23.54 17.35
CA GLN A 141 1.27 -22.72 17.14
C GLN A 141 2.52 -23.60 17.13
N TRP A 142 3.45 -23.35 16.20
CA TRP A 142 4.76 -24.00 16.16
C TRP A 142 5.84 -23.05 15.67
N GLN A 143 7.10 -23.37 15.96
CA GLN A 143 8.24 -22.59 15.48
C GLN A 143 9.40 -23.52 15.12
N GLY A 144 10.14 -23.18 14.07
CA GLY A 144 11.33 -23.90 13.66
C GLY A 144 12.43 -23.00 13.14
N CYS A 145 13.60 -23.60 12.89
CA CYS A 145 14.76 -22.93 12.31
C CYS A 145 15.44 -23.83 11.27
N ALA A 146 16.20 -23.19 10.40
CA ALA A 146 17.19 -23.82 9.55
C ALA A 146 18.51 -24.01 10.33
N GLN A 147 19.20 -25.12 10.09
CA GLN A 147 20.53 -25.41 10.65
C GLN A 147 21.59 -24.37 10.24
N VAL A 148 21.34 -23.62 9.16
CA VAL A 148 22.18 -22.49 8.71
C VAL A 148 21.97 -21.21 9.54
N GLY A 149 21.21 -21.27 10.65
CA GLY A 149 21.02 -20.17 11.59
C GLY A 149 19.87 -19.23 11.26
N VAL A 150 18.89 -19.67 10.46
CA VAL A 150 17.71 -18.89 10.09
C VAL A 150 16.50 -19.39 10.87
N CYS A 151 16.02 -18.62 11.83
CA CYS A 151 14.83 -18.95 12.61
C CYS A 151 13.57 -18.28 12.07
N TYR A 152 12.51 -19.07 11.92
CA TYR A 152 11.22 -18.60 11.42
C TYR A 152 10.38 -18.06 12.58
N PRO A 153 9.52 -17.05 12.37
CA PRO A 153 8.59 -16.60 13.39
C PRO A 153 7.58 -17.71 13.74
N PRO A 154 6.96 -17.68 14.94
CA PRO A 154 5.93 -18.65 15.28
C PRO A 154 4.79 -18.65 14.26
N GLN A 155 4.52 -19.83 13.71
CA GLN A 155 3.42 -20.09 12.79
C GLN A 155 2.18 -20.43 13.59
N THR A 156 1.02 -19.89 13.19
CA THR A 156 -0.27 -20.17 13.85
C THR A 156 -1.28 -20.67 12.83
N GLN A 157 -1.98 -21.75 13.16
CA GLN A 157 -3.05 -22.32 12.37
C GLN A 157 -4.31 -22.56 13.22
N THR A 158 -5.44 -22.10 12.71
CA THR A 158 -6.74 -22.29 13.34
C THR A 158 -7.36 -23.61 12.88
N ILE A 159 -7.76 -24.47 13.82
CA ILE A 159 -8.42 -25.76 13.57
C ILE A 159 -9.88 -25.63 14.01
N SER A 160 -10.82 -25.76 13.08
CA SER A 160 -12.24 -25.78 13.36
C SER A 160 -12.78 -27.21 13.51
N ALA A 161 -13.87 -27.36 14.28
CA ALA A 161 -14.56 -28.65 14.43
C ALA A 161 -15.05 -29.21 13.08
N GLN A 162 -15.48 -28.32 12.18
CA GLN A 162 -15.96 -28.66 10.83
C GLN A 162 -14.86 -29.25 9.95
N GLN A 163 -13.62 -28.75 10.07
CA GLN A 163 -12.46 -29.28 9.32
C GLN A 163 -12.10 -30.71 9.74
N LEU A 164 -12.51 -31.13 10.93
CA LEU A 164 -12.30 -32.48 11.46
C LEU A 164 -13.53 -33.39 11.29
N GLY A 165 -14.55 -32.93 10.57
CA GLY A 165 -15.79 -33.69 10.36
C GLY A 165 -16.64 -33.85 11.63
N LEU A 166 -16.38 -33.06 12.67
CA LEU A 166 -17.19 -33.04 13.90
C LEU A 166 -18.38 -32.10 13.67
N GLU A 167 -19.57 -32.68 13.44
CA GLU A 167 -20.82 -31.92 13.34
C GLU A 167 -21.09 -31.18 14.65
N SER A 168 -20.82 -29.88 14.66
CA SER A 168 -21.23 -29.02 15.78
C SER A 168 -22.71 -28.71 15.61
N ALA A 169 -23.51 -29.21 16.55
CA ALA A 169 -24.91 -28.83 16.72
C ALA A 169 -25.05 -27.30 16.65
N GLN A 170 -26.05 -26.87 15.90
CA GLN A 170 -26.36 -25.49 15.58
C GLN A 170 -26.40 -24.60 16.83
N GLY A 171 -25.50 -23.62 16.87
CA GLY A 171 -25.54 -22.47 17.75
C GLY A 171 -25.31 -21.23 16.92
N THR A 172 -26.38 -20.67 16.38
CA THR A 172 -26.39 -19.41 15.64
C THR A 172 -25.93 -18.28 16.55
N THR A 173 -24.63 -18.03 16.60
CA THR A 173 -24.09 -16.74 17.02
C THR A 173 -23.38 -16.16 15.83
N SER A 174 -24.16 -15.38 15.07
CA SER A 174 -23.62 -14.36 14.20
C SER A 174 -22.52 -13.64 14.96
N LEU A 175 -21.28 -13.81 14.53
CA LEU A 175 -20.21 -12.89 14.87
C LEU A 175 -20.79 -11.50 14.59
N THR A 176 -21.00 -10.74 15.65
CA THR A 176 -21.28 -9.32 15.58
C THR A 176 -20.12 -8.74 14.79
N SER A 177 -20.32 -8.56 13.48
CA SER A 177 -19.57 -7.60 12.72
C SER A 177 -19.70 -6.30 13.51
N ALA A 178 -18.54 -5.76 13.92
CA ALA A 178 -18.47 -4.40 14.40
C ALA A 178 -19.33 -3.52 13.47
N PRO A 179 -20.11 -2.58 14.00
CA PRO A 179 -21.04 -1.81 13.19
C PRO A 179 -20.26 -1.17 12.04
N SER A 180 -20.44 -1.71 10.84
CA SER A 180 -20.11 -1.02 9.61
C SER A 180 -21.07 0.15 9.59
N SER A 181 -20.62 1.31 10.08
CA SER A 181 -21.28 2.57 9.82
C SER A 181 -21.37 2.70 8.31
N GLU A 182 -22.54 2.42 7.76
CA GLU A 182 -22.91 2.77 6.40
C GLU A 182 -22.44 4.20 6.13
N PRO A 183 -21.66 4.42 5.06
CA PRO A 183 -21.33 5.77 4.64
C PRO A 183 -22.63 6.52 4.39
N GLY A 184 -23.01 7.44 5.29
CA GLY A 184 -24.11 8.37 5.01
C GLY A 184 -23.84 9.05 3.66
N TRP A 185 -24.87 9.41 2.90
CA TRP A 185 -24.77 9.97 1.53
C TRP A 185 -23.71 11.08 1.34
N GLN A 186 -23.34 11.78 2.43
CA GLN A 186 -22.23 12.73 2.48
C GLN A 186 -20.86 12.11 2.13
N GLN A 187 -20.59 10.86 2.55
CA GLN A 187 -19.37 10.12 2.26
C GLN A 187 -19.31 9.61 0.81
N SER A 188 -20.47 9.44 0.15
CA SER A 188 -20.53 9.07 -1.28
C SER A 188 -20.08 10.18 -2.21
N LEU A 189 -20.04 11.43 -1.73
CA LEU A 189 -19.59 12.60 -2.49
C LEU A 189 -18.09 12.89 -2.30
N ALA A 190 -17.42 12.27 -1.32
CA ALA A 190 -16.00 12.51 -1.07
C ALA A 190 -15.14 11.96 -2.21
N LEU A 191 -14.23 12.78 -2.74
CA LEU A 191 -13.24 12.30 -3.71
C LEU A 191 -12.16 11.51 -2.96
N PRO A 192 -11.90 10.24 -3.31
CA PRO A 192 -10.83 9.47 -2.69
C PRO A 192 -9.46 10.14 -2.99
N PRO A 193 -8.41 9.90 -2.19
CA PRO A 193 -7.08 10.47 -2.44
C PRO A 193 -6.47 9.99 -3.78
N SER A 194 -6.80 8.77 -4.18
CA SER A 194 -6.43 8.18 -5.46
C SER A 194 -7.55 7.33 -6.03
N VAL A 195 -7.62 7.23 -7.36
CA VAL A 195 -8.51 6.34 -8.09
C VAL A 195 -7.70 5.18 -8.66
N LEU A 196 -8.20 3.96 -8.50
CA LEU A 196 -7.60 2.77 -9.10
C LEU A 196 -8.17 2.54 -10.50
N ILE A 197 -7.30 2.49 -11.50
CA ILE A 197 -7.61 2.07 -12.87
C ILE A 197 -6.74 0.85 -13.17
N GLY A 198 -7.30 -0.34 -12.97
CA GLY A 198 -6.56 -1.60 -13.08
C GLY A 198 -5.40 -1.66 -12.06
N PRO A 199 -4.14 -1.89 -12.50
CA PRO A 199 -2.98 -1.90 -11.61
C PRO A 199 -2.47 -0.51 -11.24
N LEU A 200 -2.99 0.56 -11.88
CA LEU A 200 -2.51 1.92 -11.68
C LEU A 200 -3.34 2.65 -10.62
N ALA A 201 -2.67 3.26 -9.66
CA ALA A 201 -3.28 4.20 -8.73
C ALA A 201 -2.92 5.63 -9.15
N LEU A 202 -3.94 6.43 -9.48
CA LEU A 202 -3.77 7.79 -9.98
C LEU A 202 -4.29 8.79 -8.95
N PRO A 203 -3.49 9.81 -8.56
CA PRO A 203 -3.95 10.85 -7.65
C PRO A 203 -5.18 11.56 -8.22
N THR A 204 -6.24 11.69 -7.43
CA THR A 204 -7.52 12.22 -7.90
C THR A 204 -7.41 13.67 -8.40
N MET A 205 -6.55 14.48 -7.77
CA MET A 205 -6.29 15.84 -8.25
C MET A 205 -5.55 15.88 -9.60
N ALA A 206 -4.69 14.91 -9.88
CA ALA A 206 -4.04 14.82 -11.19
C ALA A 206 -5.09 14.51 -12.28
N LEU A 207 -6.02 13.59 -12.01
CA LEU A 207 -7.15 13.31 -12.89
C LEU A 207 -8.03 14.55 -13.09
N ALA A 208 -8.33 15.30 -12.04
CA ALA A 208 -9.08 16.56 -12.13
C ALA A 208 -8.38 17.60 -13.00
N VAL A 209 -7.04 17.71 -12.91
CA VAL A 209 -6.23 18.57 -13.78
C VAL A 209 -6.31 18.10 -15.23
N PHE A 210 -6.13 16.81 -15.51
CA PHE A 210 -6.26 16.28 -16.88
C PHE A 210 -7.66 16.55 -17.46
N LEU A 211 -8.71 16.33 -16.67
CA LEU A 211 -10.09 16.59 -17.08
C LEU A 211 -10.33 18.09 -17.34
N ALA A 212 -9.84 18.97 -16.46
CA ALA A 212 -9.94 20.41 -16.61
C ALA A 212 -9.21 20.91 -17.86
N LEU A 213 -7.99 20.42 -18.12
CA LEU A 213 -7.21 20.73 -19.32
C LEU A 213 -7.93 20.23 -20.57
N PHE A 214 -8.40 18.98 -20.57
CA PHE A 214 -9.10 18.41 -21.71
C PHE A 214 -10.39 19.18 -22.05
N LEU A 215 -11.26 19.41 -21.07
CA LEU A 215 -12.55 20.07 -21.30
C LEU A 215 -12.39 21.55 -21.65
N SER A 216 -11.45 22.26 -21.01
CA SER A 216 -11.16 23.66 -21.35
C SER A 216 -10.59 23.80 -22.77
N GLN A 217 -9.68 22.91 -23.18
CA GLN A 217 -9.12 22.91 -24.54
C GLN A 217 -10.14 22.50 -25.58
N TRP A 218 -10.96 21.47 -25.31
CA TRP A 218 -12.06 21.08 -26.18
C TRP A 218 -13.05 22.24 -26.39
N TRP A 219 -13.41 22.94 -25.31
CA TRP A 219 -14.28 24.12 -25.36
C TRP A 219 -13.63 25.28 -26.14
N ALA A 220 -12.35 25.57 -25.90
CA ALA A 220 -11.61 26.60 -26.63
C ALA A 220 -11.53 26.32 -28.13
N ARG A 221 -11.24 25.06 -28.52
CA ARG A 221 -11.22 24.63 -29.92
C ARG A 221 -12.60 24.80 -30.58
N ARG A 222 -13.68 24.42 -29.88
CA ARG A 222 -15.06 24.62 -30.38
C ARG A 222 -15.38 26.10 -30.59
N GLN A 223 -14.89 26.99 -29.73
CA GLN A 223 -15.07 28.43 -29.88
C GLN A 223 -14.22 29.03 -31.00
N GLN A 224 -12.99 28.56 -31.15
CA GLN A 224 -12.10 28.95 -32.24
C GLN A 224 -12.71 28.62 -33.59
N LEU A 225 -13.30 27.42 -33.74
CA LEU A 225 -14.03 27.02 -34.96
C LEU A 225 -15.24 27.91 -35.27
N ARG A 226 -15.88 28.52 -34.25
CA ARG A 226 -17.05 29.39 -34.41
C ARG A 226 -16.69 30.86 -34.67
N SER A 227 -15.62 31.35 -34.04
CA SER A 227 -15.26 32.78 -34.03
C SER A 227 -14.13 33.14 -34.98
N GLY A 228 -13.37 32.16 -35.49
CA GLY A 228 -12.14 32.37 -36.26
C GLY A 228 -10.98 32.93 -35.43
N GLN A 229 -11.17 33.14 -34.13
CA GLN A 229 -10.15 33.70 -33.24
C GLN A 229 -9.27 32.59 -32.64
N PRO A 230 -7.97 32.83 -32.36
CA PRO A 230 -7.04 31.83 -31.86
C PRO A 230 -7.20 31.57 -30.34
N VAL A 231 -8.40 31.17 -29.91
CA VAL A 231 -8.77 30.94 -28.51
C VAL A 231 -7.93 29.82 -27.89
N GLU A 232 -7.69 28.73 -28.62
CA GLU A 232 -6.94 27.57 -28.15
C GLU A 232 -5.47 27.92 -27.84
N ALA A 233 -4.83 28.64 -28.75
CA ALA A 233 -3.44 29.07 -28.59
C ALA A 233 -3.27 30.06 -27.43
N LEU A 234 -4.24 30.97 -27.23
CA LEU A 234 -4.20 31.89 -26.10
C LEU A 234 -4.42 31.12 -24.78
N LEU A 235 -5.39 30.22 -24.73
CA LEU A 235 -5.64 29.39 -23.55
C LEU A 235 -4.41 28.58 -23.15
N LEU A 236 -3.78 27.88 -24.09
CA LEU A 236 -2.59 27.06 -23.81
C LEU A 236 -1.47 27.89 -23.15
N ARG A 237 -1.18 29.08 -23.69
CA ARG A 237 -0.17 29.98 -23.12
C ARG A 237 -0.55 30.50 -21.74
N ALA A 238 -1.82 30.85 -21.53
CA ALA A 238 -2.33 31.27 -20.22
C ALA A 238 -2.15 30.16 -19.18
N THR A 239 -2.49 28.93 -19.56
CA THR A 239 -2.36 27.76 -18.69
C THR A 239 -0.90 27.43 -18.37
N LEU A 240 0.01 27.48 -19.36
CA LEU A 240 1.44 27.25 -19.12
C LEU A 240 2.03 28.30 -18.16
N LEU A 241 1.66 29.57 -18.33
CA LEU A 241 2.08 30.64 -17.41
C LEU A 241 1.48 30.43 -16.01
N GLY A 242 0.21 30.02 -15.93
CA GLY A 242 -0.45 29.68 -14.68
C GLY A 242 0.25 28.53 -13.94
N LEU A 243 0.62 27.45 -14.64
CA LEU A 243 1.35 26.33 -14.06
C LEU A 243 2.73 26.76 -13.54
N LEU A 244 3.45 27.58 -14.33
CA LEU A 244 4.73 28.14 -13.91
C LEU A 244 4.58 29.00 -12.65
N ALA A 245 3.60 29.92 -12.63
CA ALA A 245 3.33 30.76 -11.46
C ALA A 245 2.91 29.95 -10.23
N ALA A 246 2.08 28.92 -10.41
CA ALA A 246 1.69 28.01 -9.34
C ALA A 246 2.90 27.29 -8.72
N ARG A 247 3.83 26.79 -9.56
CA ARG A 247 5.05 26.13 -9.09
C ARG A 247 5.99 27.11 -8.41
N LEU A 248 6.28 28.26 -9.03
CA LEU A 248 7.18 29.26 -8.47
C LEU A 248 6.68 29.81 -7.13
N THR A 249 5.37 30.00 -6.99
CA THR A 249 4.78 30.45 -5.71
C THR A 249 4.95 29.40 -4.63
N TYR A 250 4.73 28.12 -4.94
CA TYR A 250 4.95 27.02 -3.99
C TYR A 250 6.42 26.92 -3.57
N VAL A 251 7.33 26.95 -4.54
CA VAL A 251 8.78 26.91 -4.29
C VAL A 251 9.24 28.12 -3.48
N GLY A 252 8.69 29.31 -3.74
CA GLY A 252 8.97 30.50 -2.95
C GLY A 252 8.46 30.42 -1.52
N TRP A 253 7.34 29.73 -1.28
CA TRP A 253 6.81 29.50 0.06
C TRP A 253 7.70 28.55 0.88
N TRP A 254 8.19 27.48 0.25
CA TRP A 254 9.04 26.45 0.84
C TRP A 254 10.52 26.58 0.42
N TRP A 255 10.99 27.82 0.25
CA TRP A 255 12.28 28.04 -0.39
C TRP A 255 13.45 27.50 0.44
N ARG A 256 13.32 27.48 1.78
CA ARG A 256 14.37 27.01 2.70
C ARG A 256 14.61 25.52 2.51
N GLU A 257 13.53 24.77 2.34
CA GLU A 257 13.53 23.31 2.18
C GLU A 257 14.19 22.89 0.86
N TYR A 258 14.11 23.72 -0.18
CA TYR A 258 14.81 23.51 -1.45
C TYR A 258 16.28 23.96 -1.44
N LEU A 259 16.68 24.88 -0.55
CA LEU A 259 18.05 25.39 -0.52
C LEU A 259 19.01 24.61 0.37
N GLU A 260 18.52 24.00 1.45
CA GLU A 260 19.42 23.30 2.37
C GLU A 260 20.20 22.13 1.76
N PRO A 261 19.69 21.36 0.78
CA PRO A 261 20.45 20.30 0.12
C PRO A 261 21.11 20.75 -1.20
N LEU A 262 21.65 21.97 -1.30
CA LEU A 262 22.36 22.42 -2.51
C LEU A 262 23.54 21.50 -2.86
N PRO A 263 23.70 21.05 -4.13
CA PRO A 263 22.93 21.43 -5.34
C PRO A 263 21.71 20.55 -5.67
N ALA A 264 21.50 19.42 -4.97
CA ALA A 264 20.41 18.48 -5.27
C ALA A 264 19.01 19.13 -5.17
N GLY A 265 18.85 20.11 -4.28
CA GLY A 265 17.60 20.86 -4.13
C GLY A 265 17.17 21.63 -5.38
N LEU A 266 18.10 22.08 -6.23
CA LEU A 266 17.75 22.77 -7.48
C LEU A 266 17.09 21.84 -8.51
N LEU A 267 17.52 20.58 -8.56
CA LEU A 267 16.87 19.58 -9.41
C LEU A 267 15.46 19.25 -8.89
N GLN A 268 15.25 19.27 -7.57
CA GLN A 268 13.93 19.06 -6.97
C GLN A 268 12.95 20.20 -7.28
N ILE A 269 13.41 21.43 -7.52
CA ILE A 269 12.54 22.53 -7.98
C ILE A 269 11.87 22.16 -9.31
N ILE A 270 12.61 21.52 -10.21
CA ILE A 270 12.14 21.06 -11.52
C ILE A 270 11.30 19.78 -11.41
N ASP A 271 11.55 18.96 -10.38
CA ASP A 271 10.80 17.73 -10.15
C ASP A 271 9.37 18.00 -9.67
N ILE A 272 8.42 17.94 -10.60
CA ILE A 272 6.99 18.16 -10.35
C ILE A 272 6.27 16.95 -9.74
N ARG A 273 6.94 15.80 -9.60
CA ARG A 273 6.32 14.57 -9.06
C ARG A 273 5.96 14.70 -7.59
N ASP A 274 6.58 15.64 -6.89
CA ASP A 274 6.26 15.99 -5.52
C ASP A 274 4.93 16.75 -5.37
N GLY A 275 4.27 17.13 -6.48
CA GLY A 275 2.92 17.69 -6.46
C GLY A 275 2.81 19.09 -5.85
N GLY A 276 3.93 19.76 -5.58
CA GLY A 276 3.96 21.07 -4.94
C GLY A 276 3.54 22.22 -5.87
N PHE A 277 2.26 22.61 -5.82
CA PHE A 277 1.70 23.70 -6.63
C PHE A 277 0.70 24.54 -5.83
N ASN A 278 0.75 25.86 -6.01
CA ASN A 278 -0.27 26.76 -5.48
C ASN A 278 -1.40 26.98 -6.51
N LEU A 279 -2.55 26.34 -6.30
CA LEU A 279 -3.71 26.41 -7.21
C LEU A 279 -4.15 27.85 -7.49
N TRP A 280 -4.29 28.66 -6.44
CA TRP A 280 -4.81 30.03 -6.55
C TRP A 280 -3.89 30.95 -7.32
N ALA A 281 -2.58 30.89 -7.03
CA ALA A 281 -1.59 31.66 -7.76
C ALA A 281 -1.61 31.33 -9.25
N GLY A 282 -1.74 30.04 -9.60
CA GLY A 282 -1.83 29.63 -11.00
C GLY A 282 -3.09 30.12 -11.71
N LEU A 283 -4.25 30.01 -11.07
CA LEU A 283 -5.52 30.49 -11.63
C LEU A 283 -5.52 32.02 -11.83
N LEU A 284 -5.02 32.77 -10.85
CA LEU A 284 -4.93 34.23 -10.92
C LEU A 284 -3.95 34.69 -12.01
N ALA A 285 -2.79 34.06 -12.12
CA ALA A 285 -1.80 34.37 -13.15
C ALA A 285 -2.33 34.07 -14.57
N ALA A 286 -2.97 32.91 -14.76
CA ALA A 286 -3.59 32.55 -16.04
C ALA A 286 -4.69 33.55 -16.44
N LEU A 287 -5.57 33.90 -15.49
CA LEU A 287 -6.65 34.87 -15.70
C LEU A 287 -6.10 36.27 -16.02
N GLY A 288 -5.17 36.78 -15.22
CA GLY A 288 -4.57 38.10 -15.40
C GLY A 288 -3.87 38.23 -16.75
N TRP A 289 -3.09 37.23 -17.13
CA TRP A 289 -2.41 37.21 -18.43
C TRP A 289 -3.39 37.12 -19.60
N ALA A 290 -4.42 36.26 -19.51
CA ALA A 290 -5.44 36.16 -20.54
C ALA A 290 -6.21 37.48 -20.72
N LEU A 291 -6.58 38.15 -19.63
CA LEU A 291 -7.23 39.46 -19.64
C LEU A 291 -6.35 40.53 -20.29
N TRP A 292 -5.07 40.59 -19.90
CA TRP A 292 -4.12 41.54 -20.47
C TRP A 292 -3.90 41.32 -21.96
N ARG A 293 -3.68 40.07 -22.38
CA ARG A 293 -3.35 39.75 -23.78
C ARG A 293 -4.53 39.89 -24.74
N SER A 294 -5.76 39.72 -24.23
CA SER A 294 -7.01 39.83 -25.00
C SER A 294 -7.73 41.19 -24.83
N ARG A 295 -7.12 42.17 -24.15
CA ARG A 295 -7.75 43.46 -23.78
C ARG A 295 -8.41 44.23 -24.94
N GLY A 296 -7.88 44.09 -26.16
CA GLY A 296 -8.41 44.77 -27.36
C GLY A 296 -9.31 43.91 -28.25
N GLN A 297 -9.63 42.67 -27.88
CA GLN A 297 -10.34 41.72 -28.75
C GLN A 297 -11.49 41.03 -28.01
N THR A 298 -12.68 41.62 -28.05
CA THR A 298 -13.84 41.19 -27.26
C THR A 298 -14.23 39.72 -27.48
N LEU A 299 -14.20 39.24 -28.72
CA LEU A 299 -14.54 37.84 -29.04
C LEU A 299 -13.50 36.86 -28.49
N LEU A 300 -12.19 37.14 -28.69
CA LEU A 300 -11.10 36.33 -28.16
C LEU A 300 -11.12 36.32 -26.62
N ARG A 301 -11.35 37.48 -25.99
CA ARG A 301 -11.48 37.62 -24.53
C ARG A 301 -12.61 36.77 -23.99
N ARG A 302 -13.82 36.91 -24.55
CA ARG A 302 -15.00 36.15 -24.10
C ARG A 302 -14.76 34.65 -24.20
N GLY A 303 -14.23 34.18 -25.33
CA GLY A 303 -14.01 32.75 -25.51
C GLY A 303 -12.94 32.16 -24.61
N THR A 304 -11.85 32.90 -24.39
CA THR A 304 -10.77 32.47 -23.50
C THR A 304 -11.23 32.46 -22.04
N LEU A 305 -12.00 33.47 -21.61
CA LEU A 305 -12.53 33.52 -20.24
C LEU A 305 -13.52 32.39 -19.96
N GLN A 306 -14.39 32.06 -20.93
CA GLN A 306 -15.30 30.92 -20.77
C GLN A 306 -14.56 29.59 -20.67
N ALA A 307 -13.50 29.40 -21.47
CA ALA A 307 -12.68 28.19 -21.41
C ALA A 307 -11.89 28.09 -20.09
N LEU A 308 -11.30 29.19 -19.63
CA LEU A 308 -10.65 29.27 -18.32
C LEU A 308 -11.64 29.00 -17.19
N ALA A 309 -12.84 29.59 -17.24
CA ALA A 309 -13.87 29.38 -16.24
C ALA A 309 -14.30 27.90 -16.18
N ALA A 310 -14.45 27.22 -17.31
CA ALA A 310 -14.77 25.80 -17.34
C ALA A 310 -13.70 24.95 -16.63
N GLY A 311 -12.41 25.18 -16.92
CA GLY A 311 -11.31 24.49 -16.26
C GLY A 311 -11.20 24.84 -14.77
N ALA A 312 -11.30 26.12 -14.42
CA ALA A 312 -11.24 26.60 -13.04
C ALA A 312 -12.38 26.03 -12.19
N LEU A 313 -13.60 25.95 -12.74
CA LEU A 313 -14.74 25.34 -12.06
C LEU A 313 -14.48 23.88 -11.69
N ILE A 314 -13.91 23.09 -12.61
CA ILE A 314 -13.57 21.69 -12.34
C ILE A 314 -12.52 21.59 -11.22
N LEU A 315 -11.46 22.41 -11.29
CA LEU A 315 -10.39 22.40 -10.30
C LEU A 315 -10.85 22.87 -8.92
N ILE A 316 -11.63 23.95 -8.87
CA ILE A 316 -12.20 24.49 -7.63
C ILE A 316 -13.20 23.50 -7.04
N ALA A 317 -14.07 22.90 -7.86
CA ALA A 317 -15.02 21.89 -7.39
C ALA A 317 -14.28 20.66 -6.85
N ALA A 318 -13.26 20.15 -7.55
CA ALA A 318 -12.46 19.02 -7.07
C ALA A 318 -11.71 19.34 -5.77
N HIS A 319 -11.12 20.53 -5.67
CA HIS A 319 -10.43 20.97 -4.47
C HIS A 319 -11.39 21.18 -3.29
N ALA A 320 -12.53 21.83 -3.53
CA ALA A 320 -13.59 22.02 -2.54
C ALA A 320 -14.12 20.67 -2.07
N LEU A 321 -14.45 19.75 -3.00
CA LEU A 321 -14.96 18.44 -2.64
C LEU A 321 -13.97 17.63 -1.80
N ARG A 322 -12.67 17.72 -2.09
CA ARG A 322 -11.59 17.08 -1.32
C ARG A 322 -11.36 17.70 0.07
N THR A 323 -11.64 18.99 0.24
CA THR A 323 -11.37 19.72 1.50
C THR A 323 -12.61 19.87 2.39
N TRP A 324 -13.80 19.97 1.80
CA TRP A 324 -15.10 20.05 2.47
C TRP A 324 -15.53 18.71 3.02
N THR A 325 -15.27 17.64 2.27
CA THR A 325 -15.31 16.31 2.88
C THR A 325 -14.01 16.20 3.66
N GLU A 326 -14.07 16.54 4.94
CA GLU A 326 -12.98 16.25 5.88
C GLU A 326 -12.53 14.82 5.54
N PRO A 327 -11.23 14.56 5.19
CA PRO A 327 -10.78 13.19 5.00
C PRO A 327 -11.27 12.47 6.22
N GLN A 328 -12.13 11.45 5.97
CA GLN A 328 -12.89 10.78 7.01
C GLN A 328 -12.01 10.72 8.25
N LYS A 329 -12.56 11.08 9.41
CA LYS A 329 -11.96 10.92 10.74
C LYS A 329 -11.68 9.43 10.99
N GLN A 330 -10.93 8.80 10.09
CA GLN A 330 -10.47 7.44 10.13
C GLN A 330 -9.53 7.46 11.31
N PRO A 331 -9.96 6.86 12.43
CA PRO A 331 -9.10 6.78 13.57
C PRO A 331 -7.88 5.94 13.17
N LEU A 332 -6.82 6.05 13.95
CA LEU A 332 -5.73 5.08 13.91
C LEU A 332 -6.31 3.64 13.91
N PRO A 333 -5.91 2.79 12.94
CA PRO A 333 -6.43 1.43 12.85
C PRO A 333 -6.09 0.63 14.11
N ALA A 334 -7.01 -0.25 14.51
CA ALA A 334 -6.78 -1.26 15.53
C ALA A 334 -5.92 -2.40 14.97
N LEU A 335 -4.70 -2.06 14.57
CA LEU A 335 -3.73 -2.99 13.98
C LEU A 335 -2.57 -3.18 14.96
N SER A 336 -2.32 -4.43 15.32
CA SER A 336 -1.18 -4.83 16.14
C SER A 336 -0.13 -5.50 15.28
N LEU A 337 1.07 -4.94 15.25
CA LEU A 337 2.21 -5.44 14.48
C LEU A 337 3.40 -5.71 15.41
N VAL A 338 4.39 -6.43 14.92
CA VAL A 338 5.63 -6.68 15.66
C VAL A 338 6.70 -5.71 15.17
N ASN A 339 7.40 -5.04 16.08
CA ASN A 339 8.52 -4.17 15.71
C ASN A 339 9.81 -4.98 15.47
N ALA A 340 10.84 -4.34 14.91
CA ALA A 340 12.13 -4.98 14.65
C ALA A 340 12.90 -5.34 15.95
N SER A 341 12.40 -4.95 17.12
CA SER A 341 12.87 -5.37 18.44
C SER A 341 12.05 -6.54 19.04
N ALA A 342 11.22 -7.20 18.23
CA ALA A 342 10.35 -8.33 18.61
C ALA A 342 9.27 -7.99 19.66
N GLN A 343 8.84 -6.74 19.75
CA GLN A 343 7.76 -6.29 20.61
C GLN A 343 6.47 -6.09 19.81
N THR A 344 5.35 -6.55 20.35
CA THR A 344 4.03 -6.26 19.78
C THR A 344 3.63 -4.82 20.08
N VAL A 345 3.24 -4.09 19.03
CA VAL A 345 2.86 -2.69 19.06
C VAL A 345 1.46 -2.53 18.45
N ASP A 346 0.51 -2.04 19.22
CA ASP A 346 -0.79 -1.58 18.71
C ASP A 346 -0.65 -0.14 18.20
N LEU A 347 -1.02 0.13 16.95
CA LEU A 347 -0.96 1.47 16.37
C LEU A 347 -1.81 2.50 17.14
N ARG A 348 -2.85 2.07 17.85
CA ARG A 348 -3.67 2.96 18.70
C ARG A 348 -2.91 3.49 19.90
N SER A 349 -1.84 2.82 20.33
CA SER A 349 -0.99 3.30 21.44
C SER A 349 -0.26 4.61 21.12
N TYR A 350 -0.22 5.00 19.84
CA TYR A 350 0.38 6.26 19.38
C TYR A 350 -0.58 7.45 19.40
N GLN A 351 -1.82 7.27 19.85
CA GLN A 351 -2.73 8.39 20.10
C GLN A 351 -2.14 9.35 21.15
N GLY A 352 -2.44 10.64 21.01
CA GLY A 352 -1.95 11.70 21.90
C GLY A 352 -0.75 12.48 21.34
N GLN A 353 -0.11 11.99 20.28
CA GLN A 353 1.01 12.68 19.61
C GLN A 353 0.78 12.67 18.08
N PRO A 354 1.12 13.75 17.35
CA PRO A 354 1.13 13.71 15.89
C PRO A 354 2.00 12.57 15.37
N LEU A 355 1.51 11.85 14.36
CA LEU A 355 2.10 10.60 13.89
C LEU A 355 2.20 10.57 12.36
N VAL A 356 3.35 10.15 11.87
CA VAL A 356 3.63 9.88 10.46
C VAL A 356 3.88 8.39 10.30
N ILE A 357 3.05 7.71 9.49
CA ILE A 357 3.21 6.29 9.16
C ILE A 357 3.68 6.20 7.70
N ASN A 358 4.84 5.60 7.46
CA ASN A 358 5.37 5.34 6.12
C ASN A 358 5.32 3.83 5.82
N LEU A 359 4.61 3.46 4.75
CA LEU A 359 4.60 2.10 4.21
C LEU A 359 5.70 1.96 3.18
N TRP A 360 6.54 0.93 3.35
CA TRP A 360 7.73 0.74 2.55
C TRP A 360 8.08 -0.73 2.35
N ALA A 361 9.04 -0.99 1.46
CA ALA A 361 9.66 -2.30 1.27
C ALA A 361 11.14 -2.15 0.87
N THR A 362 12.00 -3.13 1.17
CA THR A 362 13.45 -3.08 0.91
C THR A 362 13.75 -3.01 -0.59
N TRP A 363 12.93 -3.66 -1.41
CA TRP A 363 13.05 -3.67 -2.87
C TRP A 363 12.49 -2.39 -3.54
N CYS A 364 11.80 -1.50 -2.82
CA CYS A 364 11.13 -0.32 -3.38
C CYS A 364 12.10 0.87 -3.55
N PRO A 365 12.54 1.24 -4.77
CA PRO A 365 13.57 2.26 -4.96
C PRO A 365 13.13 3.67 -4.53
N HIS A 366 11.85 3.98 -4.70
CA HIS A 366 11.25 5.25 -4.29
C HIS A 366 11.22 5.38 -2.77
N CYS A 367 10.88 4.29 -2.06
CA CYS A 367 10.90 4.24 -0.60
C CYS A 367 12.31 4.52 -0.07
N ARG A 368 13.31 3.87 -0.65
CA ARG A 368 14.72 4.04 -0.24
C ARG A 368 15.22 5.48 -0.37
N ARG A 369 14.75 6.22 -1.38
CA ARG A 369 15.11 7.65 -1.56
C ARG A 369 14.37 8.59 -0.61
N GLU A 370 13.16 8.23 -0.21
CA GLU A 370 12.35 9.01 0.74
C GLU A 370 12.80 8.83 2.20
N MET A 371 13.34 7.67 2.55
CA MET A 371 13.71 7.34 3.94
C MET A 371 14.66 8.34 4.63
N PRO A 372 15.75 8.82 4.00
CA PRO A 372 16.60 9.85 4.61
C PRO A 372 15.86 11.16 4.90
N VAL A 373 14.90 11.54 4.04
CA VAL A 373 14.08 12.74 4.19
C VAL A 373 13.21 12.62 5.45
N LEU A 374 12.56 11.46 5.65
CA LEU A 374 11.74 11.19 6.83
C LEU A 374 12.59 11.10 8.11
N ALA A 375 13.72 10.40 8.06
CA ALA A 375 14.62 10.24 9.20
C ALA A 375 15.23 11.58 9.66
N GLN A 376 15.49 12.49 8.72
CA GLN A 376 15.91 13.84 9.04
C GLN A 376 14.78 14.66 9.68
N ALA A 377 13.57 14.60 9.10
CA ALA A 377 12.41 15.29 9.66
C ALA A 377 12.07 14.82 11.09
N GLN A 378 12.26 13.54 11.40
CA GLN A 378 12.13 13.05 12.78
C GLN A 378 13.06 13.75 13.76
N LYS A 379 14.30 14.05 13.36
CA LYS A 379 15.26 14.78 14.21
C LYS A 379 14.87 16.24 14.37
N GLU A 380 14.34 16.85 13.31
CA GLU A 380 13.92 18.26 13.27
C GLU A 380 12.58 18.49 14.01
N HIS A 381 11.73 17.45 14.09
CA HIS A 381 10.40 17.49 14.70
C HIS A 381 10.22 16.43 15.80
N PRO A 382 10.90 16.55 16.97
CA PRO A 382 10.80 15.56 18.06
C PRO A 382 9.38 15.44 18.66
N GLY A 383 8.53 16.45 18.43
CA GLY A 383 7.12 16.43 18.79
C GLY A 383 6.25 15.54 17.88
N VAL A 384 6.77 15.04 16.77
CA VAL A 384 6.07 14.17 15.81
C VAL A 384 6.71 12.79 15.84
N ARG A 385 5.88 11.74 15.96
CA ARG A 385 6.35 10.35 15.91
C ARG A 385 6.38 9.87 14.47
N PHE A 386 7.44 9.17 14.08
CA PHE A 386 7.55 8.50 12.79
C PHE A 386 7.57 6.99 13.00
N VAL A 387 6.83 6.27 12.16
CA VAL A 387 6.69 4.82 12.19
C VAL A 387 6.83 4.29 10.76
N TRP A 388 7.69 3.30 10.58
CA TRP A 388 7.94 2.67 9.28
C TRP A 388 7.36 1.27 9.27
N ILE A 389 6.33 1.03 8.48
CA ILE A 389 5.71 -0.29 8.38
C ILE A 389 6.17 -0.95 7.10
N ASN A 390 7.01 -1.98 7.26
CA ASN A 390 7.48 -2.80 6.17
C ASN A 390 6.35 -3.70 5.64
N GLN A 391 6.20 -3.83 4.32
CA GLN A 391 5.08 -4.52 3.69
C GLN A 391 5.51 -5.80 2.98
N GLY A 392 5.06 -6.95 3.48
CA GLY A 392 5.11 -8.23 2.78
C GLY A 392 6.48 -8.91 2.72
N GLU A 393 7.44 -8.49 3.54
CA GLU A 393 8.78 -9.11 3.60
C GLU A 393 8.97 -9.88 4.92
N ASP A 394 9.89 -10.84 4.90
CA ASP A 394 10.27 -11.58 6.10
C ASP A 394 11.10 -10.70 7.05
N ALA A 395 10.99 -11.00 8.34
CA ALA A 395 11.69 -10.22 9.38
C ALA A 395 13.20 -10.17 9.15
N GLN A 396 13.81 -11.24 8.63
CA GLN A 396 15.26 -11.31 8.47
C GLN A 396 15.74 -10.39 7.33
N ALA A 397 15.04 -10.36 6.20
CA ALA A 397 15.33 -9.44 5.10
C ALA A 397 15.25 -7.98 5.56
N VAL A 398 14.22 -7.64 6.34
CA VAL A 398 14.07 -6.29 6.91
C VAL A 398 15.21 -5.98 7.87
N LEU A 399 15.49 -6.85 8.84
CA LEU A 399 16.56 -6.65 9.82
C LEU A 399 17.95 -6.53 9.16
N ARG A 400 18.22 -7.33 8.13
CA ARG A 400 19.46 -7.23 7.33
C ARG A 400 19.53 -5.88 6.62
N TYR A 401 18.42 -5.42 6.06
CA TYR A 401 18.36 -4.10 5.41
C TYR A 401 18.57 -2.96 6.41
N LEU A 402 18.04 -3.06 7.63
CA LEU A 402 18.25 -2.07 8.70
C LEU A 402 19.71 -1.95 9.15
N GLN A 403 20.58 -2.93 8.87
CA GLN A 403 22.03 -2.77 9.08
C GLN A 403 22.63 -1.75 8.09
N THR A 404 22.04 -1.61 6.90
CA THR A 404 22.48 -0.64 5.89
C THR A 404 21.84 0.73 6.08
N MET A 405 20.70 0.78 6.76
CA MET A 405 19.91 1.99 6.93
C MET A 405 19.59 2.21 8.40
N GLN A 406 20.15 3.28 8.97
CA GLN A 406 20.11 3.61 10.40
C GLN A 406 18.73 4.12 10.85
N LEU A 407 17.69 3.28 10.75
CA LEU A 407 16.37 3.56 11.33
C LEU A 407 16.28 2.94 12.73
N PRO A 408 15.56 3.58 13.68
CA PRO A 408 15.35 3.03 15.01
C PRO A 408 14.53 1.72 14.96
N PRO A 409 15.05 0.57 15.42
CA PRO A 409 14.35 -0.71 15.32
C PRO A 409 13.00 -0.76 16.06
N ASP A 410 12.86 0.04 17.11
CA ASP A 410 11.62 0.23 17.88
C ASP A 410 10.49 0.87 17.06
N GLN A 411 10.83 1.63 16.01
CA GLN A 411 9.89 2.36 15.15
C GLN A 411 9.63 1.68 13.81
N VAL A 412 10.34 0.58 13.52
CA VAL A 412 10.13 -0.23 12.32
C VAL A 412 9.20 -1.39 12.66
N LEU A 413 8.01 -1.41 12.07
CA LEU A 413 7.01 -2.46 12.23
C LEU A 413 7.02 -3.41 11.03
N LEU A 414 6.81 -4.69 11.30
CA LEU A 414 6.80 -5.77 10.30
C LEU A 414 5.35 -6.14 9.99
N ASP A 415 4.97 -6.07 8.71
CA ASP A 415 3.64 -6.44 8.23
C ASP A 415 3.74 -7.46 7.08
N PRO A 416 4.11 -8.73 7.37
CA PRO A 416 4.29 -9.76 6.35
C PRO A 416 2.98 -10.12 5.62
N GLN A 417 1.84 -9.90 6.27
CA GLN A 417 0.51 -10.16 5.70
C GLN A 417 -0.09 -8.95 4.98
N GLN A 418 0.63 -7.82 4.94
CA GLN A 418 0.18 -6.57 4.31
C GLN A 418 -1.17 -6.06 4.84
N GLN A 419 -1.45 -6.30 6.13
CA GLN A 419 -2.69 -5.89 6.79
C GLN A 419 -2.88 -4.36 6.74
N ALA A 420 -1.79 -3.60 6.85
CA ALA A 420 -1.82 -2.14 6.77
C ALA A 420 -2.21 -1.69 5.35
N SER A 421 -1.58 -2.24 4.30
CA SER A 421 -1.96 -1.97 2.91
C SER A 421 -3.41 -2.36 2.62
N GLN A 422 -3.89 -3.50 3.14
CA GLN A 422 -5.28 -3.91 2.99
C GLN A 422 -6.26 -2.94 3.67
N HIS A 423 -5.94 -2.50 4.90
CA HIS A 423 -6.77 -1.55 5.65
C HIS A 423 -6.97 -0.23 4.89
N TRP A 424 -5.87 0.37 4.43
CA TRP A 424 -5.94 1.61 3.65
C TRP A 424 -6.27 1.41 2.17
N ARG A 425 -6.49 0.16 1.73
CA ARG A 425 -6.71 -0.24 0.34
C ARG A 425 -5.61 0.29 -0.60
N GLN A 426 -4.39 0.34 -0.08
CA GLN A 426 -3.23 0.90 -0.73
C GLN A 426 -2.52 -0.20 -1.53
N ARG A 427 -2.18 0.07 -2.80
CA ARG A 427 -1.52 -0.90 -3.70
C ARG A 427 -0.15 -0.47 -4.20
N GLY A 428 0.33 0.71 -3.79
CA GLY A 428 1.63 1.23 -4.23
C GLY A 428 2.44 1.81 -3.09
N LEU A 429 3.76 1.65 -3.19
CA LEU A 429 4.75 2.12 -2.23
C LEU A 429 5.66 3.19 -2.88
N PRO A 430 6.19 4.15 -2.10
CA PRO A 430 5.86 4.39 -0.70
C PRO A 430 4.46 5.00 -0.56
N SER A 431 3.88 4.86 0.63
CA SER A 431 2.67 5.57 1.02
C SER A 431 2.78 6.08 2.43
N THR A 432 2.57 7.37 2.63
CA THR A 432 2.79 8.06 3.90
C THR A 432 1.47 8.66 4.40
N TYR A 433 1.13 8.38 5.66
CA TYR A 433 -0.10 8.81 6.31
C TYR A 433 0.23 9.76 7.46
N PHE A 434 -0.51 10.87 7.54
CA PHE A 434 -0.26 11.94 8.50
C PHE A 434 -1.45 12.06 9.44
N TYR A 435 -1.25 11.71 10.70
CA TYR A 435 -2.24 11.74 11.76
C TYR A 435 -1.97 12.90 12.73
N ASP A 436 -3.03 13.58 13.18
CA ASP A 436 -2.94 14.57 14.25
C ASP A 436 -2.82 13.92 15.64
N GLY A 437 -2.58 14.73 16.69
CA GLY A 437 -2.49 14.24 18.07
C GLY A 437 -3.77 13.60 18.61
N GLN A 438 -4.92 13.78 17.96
CA GLN A 438 -6.18 13.11 18.30
C GLN A 438 -6.30 11.74 17.62
N GLY A 439 -5.29 11.33 16.83
CA GLY A 439 -5.30 10.08 16.09
C GLY A 439 -6.19 10.11 14.86
N ARG A 440 -6.49 11.29 14.29
CA ARG A 440 -7.28 11.45 13.07
C ARG A 440 -6.38 11.62 11.86
N LEU A 441 -6.67 10.90 10.79
CA LEU A 441 -5.96 11.04 9.52
C LEU A 441 -6.25 12.44 8.91
N ARG A 442 -5.21 13.26 8.77
CA ARG A 442 -5.29 14.62 8.18
C ARG A 442 -4.97 14.63 6.70
N SER A 443 -3.99 13.84 6.30
CA SER A 443 -3.62 13.72 4.89
C SER A 443 -2.88 12.42 4.60
N THR A 444 -2.87 12.04 3.33
CA THR A 444 -2.13 10.89 2.82
C THR A 444 -1.34 11.32 1.61
N ARG A 445 -0.14 10.77 1.48
CA ARG A 445 0.71 10.89 0.31
C ARG A 445 0.98 9.52 -0.28
N MET A 446 0.74 9.40 -1.58
CA MET A 446 1.22 8.27 -2.38
C MET A 446 2.43 8.70 -3.20
N GLY A 447 3.48 7.89 -3.20
CA GLY A 447 4.74 8.17 -3.88
C GLY A 447 5.70 9.03 -3.05
N GLU A 448 6.92 9.16 -3.58
CA GLU A 448 8.07 9.82 -2.94
C GLU A 448 7.77 11.27 -2.51
N LEU A 449 8.07 11.58 -1.24
CA LEU A 449 8.03 12.94 -0.67
C LEU A 449 9.36 13.69 -0.87
N SER A 450 9.24 14.97 -1.19
CA SER A 450 10.32 15.96 -1.09
C SER A 450 10.34 16.59 0.31
N ARG A 451 11.43 17.26 0.70
CA ARG A 451 11.48 18.00 1.99
C ARG A 451 10.36 19.03 2.09
N ALA A 452 10.10 19.75 1.00
CA ALA A 452 9.04 20.76 0.92
C ALA A 452 7.63 20.16 1.08
N SER A 453 7.32 19.08 0.34
CA SER A 453 6.01 18.43 0.47
C SER A 453 5.82 17.75 1.83
N LEU A 454 6.88 17.19 2.41
CA LEU A 454 6.85 16.69 3.79
C LEU A 454 6.55 17.83 4.79
N ALA A 455 7.24 18.97 4.69
CA ALA A 455 7.02 20.12 5.56
C ALA A 455 5.57 20.66 5.48
N GLU A 456 5.00 20.70 4.27
CA GLU A 456 3.58 21.03 4.07
C GLU A 456 2.64 20.08 4.82
N HIS A 457 2.88 18.77 4.71
CA HIS A 457 2.08 17.78 5.43
C HIS A 457 2.26 17.83 6.95
N LEU A 458 3.48 18.07 7.43
CA LEU A 458 3.79 18.22 8.86
C LEU A 458 3.12 19.45 9.47
N ALA A 459 3.04 20.56 8.73
CA ALA A 459 2.32 21.75 9.15
C ALA A 459 0.81 21.48 9.35
N GLY A 460 0.24 20.51 8.62
CA GLY A 460 -1.17 20.11 8.73
C GLY A 460 -1.53 19.23 9.95
N ILE A 461 -0.53 18.61 10.58
CA ILE A 461 -0.71 17.74 11.78
C ILE A 461 -0.14 18.33 13.07
N SER A 462 0.68 19.37 12.97
CA SER A 462 1.23 20.06 14.13
C SER A 462 0.10 20.71 14.94
N PRO A 463 0.11 20.62 16.29
CA PRO A 463 -0.89 21.30 17.09
C PRO A 463 -0.84 22.80 16.79
N LEU A 464 -2.01 23.40 16.53
CA LEU A 464 -2.12 24.86 16.53
C LEU A 464 -1.56 25.36 17.88
N PRO A 465 -0.76 26.43 17.91
CA PRO A 465 -0.35 27.01 19.18
C PRO A 465 -1.61 27.26 20.01
N ALA A 466 -1.62 26.75 21.25
CA ALA A 466 -2.73 26.99 22.17
C ALA A 466 -2.95 28.51 22.30
N PRO A 467 -4.21 28.99 22.26
CA PRO A 467 -4.53 30.42 22.26
C PRO A 467 -4.03 31.14 23.51
#